data_AF-A0A4R3AC93-F1
#
_entry.id   AF-A0A4R3AC93-F1
#
_cell.length_a   1.000
_cell.length_b   1.000
_cell.length_c   1.000
_cell.angle_alpha   90.00
_cell.angle_beta   90.00
_cell.angle_gamma   90.00
#
_symmetry.space_group_name_H-M   'P 1'
#
loop_
_entity.id
_entity.type
_entity.pdbx_description
1 polymer ?
#
loop_
_entity_poly.entity_id
_entity_poly.type
_entity_poly.pdbx_seq_one_letter_code
_entity_poly.pdbx_strand_id
1 'polypeptide(L)' 'MEAACKDSLAGAVEFGLPENRACVNLVTPPGFKPPQGFPRGYLLQVKEDGRRIKSYPALRVLAWIRKAAAA' A
#
# COMPACT_ATOMS: atom_id res chain seq x y z
N MET A 1 5.21 5.19 5.93
CA MET A 1 4.51 4.60 4.74
C MET A 1 5.25 4.92 3.45
N GLU A 2 5.71 6.15 3.25
CA GLU A 2 6.49 6.51 2.04
C GLU A 2 7.75 5.67 1.87
N ALA A 3 8.56 5.53 2.93
CA ALA A 3 9.77 4.69 2.93
C ALA A 3 9.47 3.25 2.49
N ALA A 4 8.49 2.60 3.12
CA ALA A 4 8.07 1.24 2.74
C ALA A 4 7.64 1.11 1.25
N CYS A 5 7.06 2.16 0.66
CA CYS A 5 6.76 2.15 -0.78
C CYS A 5 8.03 2.26 -1.62
N LYS A 6 8.98 3.12 -1.23
CA LYS A 6 10.29 3.24 -1.90
C LYS A 6 11.08 1.95 -1.80
N ASP A 7 11.12 1.33 -0.63
CA ASP A 7 11.83 0.06 -0.39
C ASP A 7 11.22 -1.07 -1.22
N SER A 8 9.89 -1.15 -1.28
CA SER A 8 9.19 -2.14 -2.11
C SER A 8 9.46 -1.95 -3.61
N LEU A 9 9.51 -0.70 -4.08
CA LEU A 9 9.85 -0.38 -5.48
C LEU A 9 11.31 -0.70 -5.79
N ALA A 10 12.24 -0.32 -4.90
CA ALA A 10 13.65 -0.63 -5.04
C ALA A 10 13.90 -2.15 -5.08
N GLY A 11 13.25 -2.90 -4.18
CA GLY A 11 13.31 -4.36 -4.20
C GLY A 11 12.74 -4.95 -5.50
N ALA A 12 11.64 -4.42 -6.02
CA ALA A 12 11.11 -4.89 -7.32
C ALA A 12 12.15 -4.72 -8.44
N VAL A 13 12.82 -3.57 -8.51
CA VAL A 13 13.90 -3.31 -9.47
C VAL A 13 15.06 -4.29 -9.28
N GLU A 14 15.51 -4.49 -8.03
CA GLU A 14 16.60 -5.41 -7.70
C GLU A 14 16.32 -6.86 -8.13
N PHE A 15 15.08 -7.33 -7.96
CA PHE A 15 14.65 -8.67 -8.35
C PHE A 15 14.21 -8.78 -9.83
N GLY A 16 14.37 -7.73 -10.65
CA GLY A 16 13.95 -7.73 -12.05
C GLY A 16 12.43 -7.81 -12.24
N LEU A 17 11.66 -7.44 -11.22
CA LEU A 17 10.21 -7.40 -11.25
C LEU A 17 9.71 -6.04 -11.77
N PRO A 18 8.65 -6.01 -12.57
CA PRO A 18 8.00 -4.75 -12.94
C PRO A 18 7.53 -3.96 -11.71
N GLU A 19 7.81 -2.66 -11.66
CA GLU A 19 7.41 -1.78 -10.54
C GLU A 19 5.90 -1.81 -10.26
N ASN A 20 5.07 -2.06 -11.29
CA ASN A 20 3.62 -2.17 -11.13
C ASN A 20 3.17 -3.41 -10.33
N ARG A 21 4.09 -4.35 -10.06
CA ARG A 21 3.87 -5.50 -9.16
C ARG A 21 4.33 -5.23 -7.73
N ALA A 22 5.07 -4.16 -7.48
CA ALA A 22 5.48 -3.78 -6.13
C ALA A 22 4.25 -3.41 -5.29
N CYS A 23 4.15 -3.99 -4.10
CA CYS A 23 3.01 -3.80 -3.21
C CYS A 23 3.46 -3.58 -1.77
N VAL A 24 2.69 -2.79 -1.03
CA VAL A 24 2.82 -2.62 0.41
C VAL A 24 1.60 -3.22 1.13
N ASN A 25 1.85 -3.94 2.21
CA ASN A 25 0.80 -4.52 3.04
C ASN A 25 0.52 -3.61 4.23
N LEU A 26 -0.76 -3.31 4.46
CA LEU A 26 -1.23 -2.55 5.61
C LEU A 26 -2.13 -3.43 6.47
N VAL A 27 -1.91 -3.36 7.78
CA VAL A 27 -2.85 -3.89 8.77
C VAL A 27 -3.82 -2.78 9.12
N THR A 28 -5.08 -2.96 8.77
CA THR A 28 -6.15 -1.99 8.97
C THR A 28 -7.11 -2.46 10.07
N PRO A 29 -7.63 -1.56 10.91
CA PRO A 29 -8.64 -1.92 11.90
C PRO A 29 -9.96 -2.34 11.24
N PRO A 30 -10.86 -3.03 11.97
CA PRO A 30 -12.22 -3.27 11.52
C PRO A 30 -12.90 -1.96 11.09
N GLY A 31 -13.57 -1.97 9.95
CA GLY A 31 -14.29 -0.79 9.45
C GLY A 31 -13.43 0.36 8.92
N PHE A 32 -12.11 0.16 8.71
CA PHE A 32 -11.23 1.19 8.16
C PHE A 32 -11.80 1.82 6.87
N LYS A 33 -12.01 3.14 6.94
CA LYS A 33 -12.43 3.98 5.81
C LYS A 33 -11.20 4.69 5.26
N PRO A 34 -10.76 4.34 4.03
CA PRO A 34 -9.60 4.99 3.46
C PRO A 34 -9.90 6.48 3.16
N PRO A 35 -8.90 7.36 3.30
CA PRO A 35 -9.06 8.79 2.99
C PRO A 35 -9.35 9.02 1.50
N GLN A 36 -9.78 10.25 1.17
CA GLN A 36 -10.14 10.60 -0.21
C GLN A 36 -8.97 10.35 -1.18
N GLY A 37 -9.29 9.71 -2.31
CA GLY A 37 -8.31 9.40 -3.36
C GLY A 37 -7.29 8.32 -2.99
N PHE A 38 -7.38 7.69 -1.80
CA PHE A 38 -6.49 6.62 -1.42
C PHE A 38 -6.63 5.41 -2.36
N PRO A 39 -5.53 4.76 -2.75
CA PRO A 39 -5.59 3.65 -3.71
C PRO A 39 -6.46 2.49 -3.26
N ARG A 40 -7.09 1.83 -4.23
CA ARG A 40 -7.75 0.54 -4.01
C ARG A 40 -6.68 -0.54 -3.88
N GLY A 41 -6.84 -1.37 -2.86
CA GLY A 41 -6.05 -2.57 -2.64
C GLY A 41 -6.93 -3.82 -2.61
N TYR A 42 -6.32 -4.96 -2.37
CA TYR A 42 -6.99 -6.25 -2.25
C TYR A 42 -6.85 -6.79 -0.82
N LEU A 43 -7.90 -7.47 -0.36
CA LEU A 43 -7.90 -8.12 0.94
C LEU A 43 -7.09 -9.40 0.88
N LEU A 44 -6.09 -9.54 1.75
CA LEU A 44 -5.29 -10.75 1.88
C LEU A 44 -5.88 -11.67 2.96
N GLN A 45 -6.10 -11.10 4.15
CA GLN A 45 -6.52 -11.87 5.32
C GLN A 45 -7.36 -11.02 6.26
N VAL A 46 -8.34 -11.65 6.89
CA VAL A 46 -9.03 -11.13 8.08
C VAL A 46 -8.53 -11.92 9.28
N LYS A 47 -8.05 -11.22 10.32
CA LYS A 47 -7.61 -11.83 11.57
C LYS A 47 -8.82 -12.12 12.47
N GLU A 48 -8.63 -12.98 13.46
CA GLU A 48 -9.67 -13.33 14.45
C GLU A 48 -10.21 -12.10 15.19
N ASP A 49 -9.35 -11.12 15.48
CA ASP A 49 -9.72 -9.84 16.09
C ASP A 49 -10.38 -8.82 15.14
N GLY A 50 -10.68 -9.24 13.91
CA GLY A 50 -11.32 -8.42 12.88
C GLY A 50 -10.38 -7.44 12.16
N ARG A 51 -9.10 -7.32 12.55
CA ARG A 51 -8.12 -6.55 11.76
C ARG A 51 -7.94 -7.19 10.40
N ARG A 52 -7.69 -6.37 9.38
CA ARG A 52 -7.58 -6.80 7.99
C ARG A 52 -6.20 -6.50 7.44
N ILE A 53 -5.54 -7.49 6.87
CA ILE A 53 -4.32 -7.31 6.08
C ILE A 53 -4.76 -7.05 4.65
N LYS A 54 -4.38 -5.91 4.10
CA LYS A 54 -4.67 -5.53 2.72
C LYS A 54 -3.38 -5.17 2.01
N SER A 55 -3.27 -5.57 0.76
CA SER A 55 -2.15 -5.24 -0.11
C SER A 55 -2.55 -4.11 -1.06
N TYR A 56 -1.65 -3.15 -1.26
CA TYR A 56 -1.86 -1.98 -2.09
C TYR A 56 -0.68 -1.78 -3.06
N PRO A 57 -0.93 -1.36 -4.31
CA PRO A 57 0.15 -1.06 -5.25
C PRO A 57 1.06 0.06 -4.72
N ALA A 58 2.34 -0.24 -4.50
CA ALA A 58 3.29 0.67 -3.87
C ALA A 58 3.42 2.00 -4.64
N LEU A 59 3.47 1.93 -5.97
CA LEU A 59 3.55 3.11 -6.84
C LEU A 59 2.35 4.06 -6.66
N ARG A 60 1.13 3.51 -6.56
CA ARG A 60 -0.09 4.31 -6.39
C ARG A 60 -0.18 4.90 -4.99
N VAL A 61 0.24 4.15 -3.97
CA VAL A 61 0.29 4.63 -2.58
C VAL A 61 1.31 5.76 -2.47
N LEU A 62 2.49 5.61 -3.05
CA LEU A 62 3.51 6.65 -3.09
C LEU A 62 3.02 7.92 -3.78
N ALA A 63 2.37 7.80 -4.94
CA ALA A 63 1.78 8.94 -5.64
C ALA A 63 0.71 9.65 -4.79
N TRP A 64 -0.15 8.89 -4.10
CA TRP A 64 -1.14 9.46 -3.20
C TRP A 64 -0.49 10.18 -2.01
N ILE A 65 0.52 9.61 -1.36
CA ILE A 65 1.25 10.23 -0.25
C ILE A 65 1.83 11.58 -0.69
N ARG A 66 2.52 11.60 -1.84
CA ARG A 66 3.13 12.83 -2.37
C ARG A 66 2.08 13.89 -2.69
N LYS A 67 0.96 13.48 -3.28
CA LYS A 67 -0.17 14.39 -3.53
C LYS A 67 -0.75 14.95 -2.24
N ALA A 68 -0.93 14.12 -1.22
CA ALA A 68 -1.47 14.53 0.07
C ALA A 68 -0.51 15.43 0.87
N ALA A 69 0.81 15.26 0.70
CA ALA A 69 1.81 16.11 1.34
C ALA A 69 2.00 17.47 0.65
N ALA A 70 1.59 17.60 -0.61
CA ALA A 70 1.66 18.83 -1.40
C ALA A 70 0.38 19.68 -1.31
N ALA A 71 -0.63 19.22 -0.58
CA ALA A 71 -1.93 19.88 -0.38
C ALA A 71 -2.00 20.48 1.03
#